data_AF-A0A965S097-F1
#
_entry.id   AF-A0A965S097-F1
#
_cell.length_a   1.000
_cell.length_b   1.000
_cell.length_c   1.000
_cell.angle_alpha   90.00
_cell.angle_beta   90.00
_cell.angle_gamma   90.00
#
_symmetry.space_group_name_H-M   'P 1'
#
loop_
_entity.id
_entity.type
_entity.pdbx_description
1 polymer ?
#
loop_
_entity_poly.entity_id
_entity_poly.type
_entity_poly.pdbx_seq_one_letter_code
_entity_poly.pdbx_strand_id
1 'polypeptide(L)'
;MIRFKQFLEEGSTIKTNRVRNQKLQRRRIVSLRPGYRVQNGKLVRMSQKERMARHRAQVVGARKRKPMLRQILRKRNLSMRVRTRSGLK
;
A
#
# COMPACT_ATOMS: atom_id res chain seq x y z
N MET A 1 -20.33 -17.07 -20.61
CA MET A 1 -18.99 -16.85 -21.20
C MET A 1 -18.57 -15.41 -20.97
N ILE A 2 -17.49 -15.18 -20.23
CA ILE A 2 -16.89 -13.84 -20.07
C ILE A 2 -16.11 -13.51 -21.35
N ARG A 3 -16.29 -12.32 -21.92
CA ARG A 3 -15.57 -11.90 -23.14
C ARG A 3 -14.09 -11.64 -22.80
N PHE A 4 -13.15 -12.04 -23.66
CA PHE A 4 -11.70 -11.94 -23.44
C PHE A 4 -11.22 -10.52 -23.05
N LYS A 5 -11.87 -9.47 -23.58
CA LYS A 5 -11.61 -8.07 -23.17
C LYS A 5 -11.95 -7.79 -21.70
N GLN A 6 -13.04 -8.34 -21.19
CA GLN A 6 -13.43 -8.19 -19.78
C GLN A 6 -12.45 -8.92 -18.86
N PHE A 7 -11.95 -10.08 -19.28
CA PHE A 7 -10.92 -10.83 -18.55
C PHE A 7 -9.61 -10.04 -18.41
N LEU A 8 -9.16 -9.36 -19.48
CA LEU A 8 -7.98 -8.48 -19.43
C LEU A 8 -8.19 -7.24 -18.54
N GLU A 9 -9.39 -6.67 -18.51
CA GLU A 9 -9.73 -5.56 -17.60
C GLU A 9 -9.79 -6.03 -16.13
N GLU A 10 -10.31 -7.22 -15.86
CA GLU A 10 -10.31 -7.82 -14.52
C GLU A 10 -8.89 -8.07 -14.00
N GLY A 11 -7.97 -8.55 -14.85
CA GLY A 11 -6.56 -8.73 -14.50
C GLY A 11 -5.79 -7.43 -14.18
N SER A 12 -6.38 -6.27 -14.50
CA SER A 12 -5.75 -4.95 -14.32
C SER A 12 -6.26 -4.18 -13.09
N THR A 13 -7.27 -4.71 -12.39
CA THR A 13 -7.87 -4.09 -11.20
C THR A 13 -7.94 -5.06 -10.02
N ILE A 14 -7.78 -4.54 -8.81
CA ILE A 14 -7.80 -5.34 -7.57
C ILE A 14 -8.68 -4.69 -6.51
N LYS A 15 -9.44 -5.51 -5.77
CA LYS A 15 -10.19 -5.06 -4.58
C LYS A 15 -9.25 -5.03 -3.38
N THR A 16 -8.87 -3.85 -2.93
CA THR A 16 -8.00 -3.66 -1.76
C THR A 16 -8.81 -3.24 -0.54
N ASN A 17 -8.45 -3.76 0.64
CA ASN A 17 -9.00 -3.31 1.91
C ASN A 17 -8.59 -1.84 2.15
N ARG A 18 -9.57 -0.97 2.44
CA ARG A 18 -9.30 0.43 2.77
C ARG A 18 -9.33 0.59 4.29
N VAL A 19 -8.21 0.98 4.88
CA VAL A 19 -8.13 1.29 6.32
C VAL A 19 -8.14 2.80 6.50
N ARG A 20 -9.09 3.31 7.29
CA ARG A 20 -9.19 4.72 7.71
C ARG A 20 -9.57 4.75 9.18
N ASN A 21 -8.94 5.64 9.95
CA ASN A 21 -9.16 5.76 11.40
C ASN A 21 -9.07 4.41 12.13
N GLN A 22 -8.08 3.59 11.76
CA GLN A 22 -7.84 2.25 12.32
C GLN A 22 -8.99 1.24 12.14
N LYS A 23 -10.04 1.57 11.35
CA LYS A 23 -11.15 0.66 11.03
C LYS A 23 -11.07 0.21 9.56
N LEU A 24 -11.42 -1.05 9.33
CA LEU A 24 -11.52 -1.62 7.99
C LEU A 24 -12.84 -1.15 7.34
N GLN A 25 -12.73 -0.40 6.24
CA GLN A 25 -13.88 0.07 5.46
C GLN A 25 -14.20 -0.89 4.31
N ARG A 26 -15.31 -0.61 3.60
CA ARG A 26 -15.67 -1.28 2.34
C ARG A 26 -14.46 -1.32 1.39
N ARG A 27 -14.25 -2.48 0.76
CA ARG A 27 -13.16 -2.73 -0.19
C ARG A 27 -13.26 -1.76 -1.36
N ARG A 28 -12.12 -1.17 -1.75
CA ARG A 28 -12.02 -0.24 -2.87
C ARG A 28 -11.36 -0.94 -4.05
N ILE A 29 -11.90 -0.73 -5.25
CA ILE A 29 -11.27 -1.18 -6.49
C ILE A 29 -10.13 -0.22 -6.85
N VAL A 30 -8.94 -0.76 -7.09
CA VAL A 30 -7.71 -0.01 -7.40
C VAL A 30 -7.11 -0.56 -8.69
N SER A 31 -6.45 0.31 -9.46
CA SER A 31 -5.69 -0.09 -10.65
C SER A 31 -4.35 -0.70 -10.23
N LEU A 32 -4.00 -1.86 -10.78
CA LEU A 32 -2.66 -2.43 -10.69
C LEU A 32 -1.69 -1.73 -11.65
N ARG A 33 -2.21 -1.20 -12.77
CA ARG A 33 -1.38 -0.53 -13.77
C ARG A 33 -0.91 0.84 -13.28
N PRO A 34 0.40 1.13 -13.30
CA PRO A 34 0.93 2.42 -12.89
C PRO A 34 0.45 3.53 -13.82
N GLY A 35 0.10 4.69 -13.25
CA GLY A 35 -0.38 5.84 -14.03
C GLY A 35 -1.85 5.73 -14.46
N TYR A 36 -2.59 4.70 -14.06
CA TYR A 36 -4.04 4.59 -14.26
C TYR A 36 -4.81 4.61 -12.95
N ARG A 37 -6.03 5.14 -12.98
CA ARG A 37 -6.98 5.15 -11.87
C ARG A 37 -8.28 4.51 -12.29
N VAL A 38 -9.00 3.93 -11.34
CA VAL A 38 -10.34 3.40 -11.57
C VAL A 38 -11.35 4.51 -11.32
N GLN A 39 -12.16 4.83 -12.31
CA GLN A 39 -13.29 5.75 -12.23
C GLN A 39 -14.52 5.09 -12.84
N ASN A 40 -15.61 4.99 -12.07
CA ASN A 40 -16.86 4.37 -12.51
C ASN A 40 -16.67 2.97 -13.12
N GLY A 41 -15.80 2.16 -12.51
CA GLY A 41 -15.46 0.81 -12.99
C GLY A 41 -14.52 0.76 -14.20
N LYS A 42 -14.16 1.90 -14.81
CA LYS A 42 -13.27 1.98 -15.96
C LYS A 42 -11.86 2.42 -15.57
N LEU A 43 -10.86 1.94 -16.31
CA LEU A 43 -9.49 2.43 -16.19
C LEU A 43 -9.31 3.73 -16.98
N VAL A 44 -8.91 4.78 -16.26
CA VAL A 44 -8.66 6.11 -16.83
C VAL A 44 -7.20 6.48 -16.56
N ARG A 45 -6.49 6.97 -17.58
CA ARG A 45 -5.11 7.44 -17.43
C ARG A 45 -5.10 8.69 -16.53
N MET A 46 -4.21 8.71 -15.55
CA MET A 46 -4.05 9.86 -14.66
C MET A 46 -3.49 11.06 -15.42
N SER A 47 -3.88 12.26 -15.01
CA SER A 47 -3.21 13.47 -15.47
C SER A 47 -1.78 13.55 -14.90
N GLN A 48 -0.92 14.33 -15.55
CA GLN A 48 0.47 14.52 -15.09
C GLN A 48 0.52 15.13 -13.68
N LYS A 49 -0.36 16.09 -13.37
CA LYS A 49 -0.48 16.70 -12.05
C LYS A 49 -0.83 15.67 -10.97
N GLU A 50 -1.78 14.77 -11.27
CA GLU A 50 -2.17 13.71 -10.34
C GLU A 50 -1.04 12.69 -10.10
N ARG A 51 -0.34 12.29 -11.17
CA ARG A 51 0.84 11.41 -11.06
C ARG A 51 1.90 12.01 -10.15
N MET A 52 2.23 13.28 -10.36
CA MET A 52 3.24 13.98 -9.57
C MET A 52 2.82 14.09 -8.10
N ALA A 53 1.56 14.43 -7.83
CA ALA A 53 1.02 14.50 -6.47
C ALA A 53 1.12 13.16 -5.74
N ARG A 54 0.75 12.05 -6.41
CA ARG A 54 0.90 10.70 -5.83
C ARG A 54 2.35 10.33 -5.54
N HIS A 55 3.26 10.64 -6.47
CA HIS A 55 4.69 10.41 -6.25
C HIS A 55 5.20 11.16 -5.02
N ARG A 56 4.88 12.46 -4.90
CA ARG A 56 5.25 13.27 -3.72
C ARG A 56 4.68 12.67 -2.43
N ALA A 57 3.42 12.24 -2.42
CA ALA A 57 2.81 11.59 -1.26
C ALA A 57 3.52 10.28 -0.88
N GLN A 58 3.91 9.46 -1.86
CA GLN A 58 4.67 8.23 -1.62
C GLN A 58 6.05 8.53 -1.03
N VAL A 59 6.77 9.53 -1.56
CA VAL A 59 8.07 9.97 -1.04
C VAL A 59 7.95 10.44 0.41
N VAL A 60 6.95 11.28 0.72
CA VAL A 60 6.70 11.75 2.09
C VAL A 60 6.36 10.58 3.01
N GLY A 61 5.50 9.66 2.56
CA GLY A 61 5.14 8.46 3.32
C GLY A 61 6.33 7.53 3.58
N ALA A 62 7.25 7.39 2.63
CA ALA A 62 8.49 6.64 2.81
C ALA A 62 9.42 7.31 3.83
N ARG A 63 9.60 8.64 3.74
CA ARG A 63 10.41 9.42 4.69
C ARG A 63 9.87 9.31 6.12
N LYS A 64 8.56 9.36 6.32
CA LYS A 64 7.93 9.19 7.65
C LYS A 64 8.05 7.77 8.20
N ARG A 65 8.04 6.74 7.34
CA ARG A 65 8.18 5.33 7.77
C ARG A 65 9.60 4.96 8.21
N LYS A 66 10.63 5.55 7.58
CA LYS A 66 12.05 5.25 7.86
C LYS A 66 12.43 5.37 9.36
N PRO A 67 12.16 6.48 10.08
CA PRO A 67 12.50 6.60 11.50
C PRO A 67 11.69 5.64 12.38
N MET A 68 10.41 5.43 12.06
CA MET A 68 9.54 4.53 12.81
C MET A 68 10.05 3.08 12.75
N LEU A 69 10.39 2.59 11.55
CA LEU A 69 10.98 1.26 11.37
C LEU A 69 12.31 1.12 12.11
N ARG A 70 13.18 2.15 12.05
CA ARG A 70 14.45 2.16 12.81
C ARG A 70 14.21 2.03 14.31
N GLN A 71 13.22 2.73 14.86
CA GLN A 71 12.90 2.67 16.29
C GLN A 71 12.33 1.30 16.69
N ILE A 72 11.44 0.72 15.87
CA ILE A 72 10.89 -0.63 16.07
C ILE A 72 12.03 -1.66 16.11
N LEU A 73 12.94 -1.62 15.13
CA LEU A 73 14.09 -2.53 15.08
C LEU A 73 15.02 -2.36 16.28
N ARG A 74 15.29 -1.11 16.70
CA ARG A 74 16.10 -0.84 17.90
C ARG A 74 15.49 -1.44 19.16
N LYS A 75 14.18 -1.25 19.38
CA LYS A 75 13.46 -1.81 20.53
C LYS A 75 13.44 -3.34 20.49
N ARG A 76 13.20 -3.93 19.31
CA ARG A 76 13.24 -5.38 19.10
C ARG A 76 14.61 -5.97 19.44
N ASN A 77 15.69 -5.37 18.93
CA ASN A 77 17.05 -5.85 19.16
C ASN A 77 17.43 -5.77 20.66
N LEU A 78 17.03 -4.70 21.35
CA LEU A 78 17.23 -4.58 22.79
C LEU A 78 16.48 -5.68 23.55
N SER A 79 15.19 -5.89 23.22
CA SER A 79 14.37 -6.94 23.84
C SER A 79 14.97 -8.33 23.62
N MET A 80 15.40 -8.65 22.40
CA MET A 80 16.07 -9.92 22.09
C MET A 80 17.38 -10.09 22.87
N ARG A 81 18.19 -9.02 23.02
CA ARG A 81 19.43 -9.04 23.80
C ARG A 81 19.17 -9.31 25.29
N VAL A 82 18.10 -8.75 25.85
CA VAL A 82 17.71 -9.00 27.24
C VAL A 82 17.27 -10.46 27.40
N ARG A 83 16.40 -10.96 26.50
CA ARG A 83 15.98 -12.37 26.48
C ARG A 83 17.16 -13.34 26.45
N THR A 84 18.10 -13.12 25.53
CA THR A 84 19.28 -13.99 25.42
C THR A 84 20.15 -13.93 26.67
N ARG A 85 20.37 -12.73 27.24
CA ARG A 85 21.13 -12.57 28.50
C ARG A 85 20.46 -13.27 29.68
N SER A 86 19.13 -13.25 29.75
CA SER A 86 18.37 -13.91 30.83
C SER A 86 18.14 -15.40 30.59
N GLY A 87 18.80 -16.01 29.59
CA GLY A 87 18.66 -17.45 29.28
C GLY A 87 17.33 -17.84 28.64
N LEU A 88 16.48 -16.86 28.30
CA LEU A 88 15.19 -17.08 27.66
C LEU A 88 15.41 -17.09 26.14
N LYS A 89 15.47 -18.28 25.53
CA LYS A 89 15.43 -18.43 24.07
C LYS A 89 14.01 -18.16 23.57
#